data_AF-A0A5F0YT76-F1
#
_entry.id   AF-A0A5F0YT76-F1
#
_cell.length_a   1.000
_cell.length_b   1.000
_cell.length_c   1.000
_cell.angle_alpha   90.00
_cell.angle_beta   90.00
_cell.angle_gamma   90.00
#
_symmetry.space_group_name_H-M   'P 1'
#
loop_
_entity.id
_entity.type
_entity.pdbx_description
1 polymer ?
#
loop_
_entity_poly.entity_id
_entity_poly.type
_entity_poly.pdbx_seq_one_letter_code
_entity_poly.pdbx_strand_id
1 'polypeptide(L)'
;MKISRCRFLQNAAAVSATSASVLPNIALASSGISDYKALVVVFLYGGNDAYNMIVPTSHDPYQSYLSARPALGLTQSEILPLSLHSENQISLGIHSTMADLLPLFESGQASVLLNTGQLLTPATCSTIAAGLSPLPEFLMAHNMQQDMWQTGATNYNNSLGWAGRMMDMLASNTSISPLISLNSQKRFNSAKNLSQTVISSQGVGQYSSWHDSVRLDEYFAHFKADYDNVYTQHFANTMKKV
;
A
#
# COMPACT_ATOMS: atom_id res chain seq x y z
N MET A 1 26.29 -9.35 -4.76
CA MET A 1 26.50 -7.97 -4.24
C MET A 1 25.53 -7.75 -3.08
N LYS A 2 25.98 -7.45 -1.85
CA LYS A 2 25.08 -7.22 -0.71
C LYS A 2 24.54 -5.78 -0.78
N ILE A 3 23.24 -5.61 -1.03
CA ILE A 3 22.57 -4.31 -1.01
C ILE A 3 22.12 -4.04 0.42
N SER A 4 22.48 -2.88 0.98
CA SER A 4 22.03 -2.48 2.32
C SER A 4 20.56 -2.02 2.29
N ARG A 5 19.84 -2.17 3.41
CA ARG A 5 18.41 -1.78 3.52
C ARG A 5 18.18 -0.32 3.16
N CYS A 6 19.05 0.58 3.62
CA CYS A 6 19.01 2.00 3.29
C CYS A 6 19.19 2.24 1.78
N ARG A 7 20.15 1.55 1.15
CA ARG A 7 20.40 1.67 -0.29
C ARG A 7 19.29 1.04 -1.14
N PHE A 8 18.65 -0.02 -0.65
CA PHE A 8 17.45 -0.59 -1.27
C PHE A 8 16.28 0.39 -1.24
N LEU A 9 16.01 1.04 -0.09
CA LEU A 9 14.96 2.05 0.04
C LEU A 9 15.25 3.29 -0.82
N GLN A 10 16.50 3.77 -0.84
CA GLN A 10 16.93 4.87 -1.71
C GLN A 10 16.74 4.53 -3.19
N ASN A 11 17.12 3.31 -3.61
CA ASN A 11 16.96 2.87 -5.00
C ASN A 11 15.49 2.65 -5.37
N ALA A 12 14.66 2.12 -4.46
CA ALA A 12 13.22 1.99 -4.68
C ALA A 12 12.54 3.35 -4.87
N ALA A 13 12.91 4.35 -4.06
CA ALA A 13 12.44 5.73 -4.22
C ALA A 13 12.93 6.36 -5.55
N ALA A 14 14.16 6.07 -5.97
CA ALA A 14 14.71 6.55 -7.24
C ALA A 14 14.00 5.97 -8.47
N VAL A 15 13.61 4.69 -8.43
CA VAL A 15 12.82 4.07 -9.52
C VAL A 15 11.44 4.72 -9.64
N SER A 16 10.79 5.04 -8.51
CA SER A 16 9.55 5.83 -8.51
C SER A 16 9.76 7.26 -9.04
N ALA A 17 10.91 7.88 -8.76
CA ALA A 17 11.24 9.22 -9.25
C ALA A 17 11.54 9.26 -10.76
N THR A 18 12.15 8.21 -11.33
CA THR A 18 12.38 8.14 -12.78
C THR A 18 11.07 7.97 -13.57
N SER A 19 10.06 7.31 -13.00
CA SER A 19 8.70 7.26 -13.57
C SER A 19 7.96 8.60 -13.52
N ALA A 20 8.41 9.54 -12.69
CA ALA A 20 7.79 10.87 -12.55
C ALA A 20 8.24 11.87 -13.63
N SER A 21 9.21 11.51 -14.48
CA SER A 21 9.77 12.39 -15.51
C SER A 21 9.12 12.29 -16.89
N VAL A 22 8.02 11.53 -17.02
CA VAL A 22 7.18 11.47 -18.22
C VAL A 22 5.72 11.71 -17.85
N LEU A 23 5.41 12.92 -17.37
CA LEU A 23 4.04 13.35 -17.07
C LEU A 23 3.63 14.51 -17.99
N PRO A 24 2.94 14.24 -19.11
CA PRO A 24 2.00 15.18 -19.67
C PRO A 24 0.56 14.77 -19.31
N ASN A 25 -0.18 15.75 -18.81
CA ASN A 25 -1.64 15.82 -18.68
C ASN A 25 -2.33 14.92 -17.63
N ILE A 26 -2.48 15.48 -16.43
CA ILE A 26 -3.59 15.18 -15.53
C ILE A 26 -4.85 15.84 -16.10
N ALA A 27 -5.81 15.05 -16.58
CA ALA A 27 -7.17 15.46 -16.90
C ALA A 27 -8.07 14.22 -16.66
N LEU A 28 -9.03 14.16 -15.74
CA LEU A 28 -9.81 15.18 -15.04
C LEU A 28 -10.07 14.73 -13.60
N ALA A 29 -9.47 15.42 -12.62
CA ALA A 29 -9.92 15.52 -11.22
C ALA A 29 -9.15 16.60 -10.41
N SER A 30 -8.20 17.32 -11.00
CA SER A 30 -7.26 18.19 -10.27
C SER A 30 -7.42 19.69 -10.54
N SER A 31 -8.61 20.17 -10.91
CA SER A 31 -8.87 21.62 -10.95
C SER A 31 -8.74 22.18 -9.53
N GLY A 32 -7.54 22.65 -9.15
CA GLY A 32 -7.26 23.30 -7.86
C GLY A 32 -6.08 22.75 -7.04
N ILE A 33 -5.42 21.67 -7.46
CA ILE A 33 -4.22 21.17 -6.76
C ILE A 33 -2.98 21.77 -7.43
N SER A 34 -2.42 22.83 -6.87
CA SER A 34 -1.21 23.49 -7.36
C SER A 34 0.08 22.92 -6.74
N ASP A 35 -0.03 22.14 -5.67
CA ASP A 35 1.08 21.57 -4.92
C ASP A 35 1.17 20.04 -5.06
N TYR A 36 2.36 19.48 -4.90
CA TYR A 36 2.58 18.04 -4.96
C TYR A 36 1.87 17.33 -3.80
N LYS A 37 1.05 16.32 -4.12
CA LYS A 37 0.40 15.45 -3.14
C LYS A 37 0.88 14.02 -3.30
N ALA A 38 1.20 13.38 -2.19
CA ALA A 38 1.50 11.96 -2.12
C ALA A 38 0.76 11.32 -0.95
N LEU A 39 0.24 10.12 -1.19
CA LEU A 39 -0.28 9.25 -0.15
C LEU A 39 0.69 8.08 0.04
N VAL A 40 1.24 7.95 1.25
CA VAL A 40 2.10 6.84 1.62
C VAL A 40 1.35 5.95 2.60
N VAL A 41 1.15 4.68 2.23
CA VAL A 41 0.51 3.67 3.08
C VAL A 41 1.56 2.68 3.55
N VAL A 42 1.77 2.62 4.87
CA VAL A 42 2.68 1.65 5.49
C VAL A 42 1.85 0.54 6.12
N PHE A 43 1.88 -0.64 5.52
CA PHE A 43 1.19 -1.82 6.05
C PHE A 43 2.20 -2.78 6.69
N LEU A 44 2.07 -3.02 8.00
CA LEU A 44 3.09 -3.73 8.81
C LEU A 44 2.92 -5.26 8.84
N TYR A 45 1.93 -5.83 8.13
CA TYR A 45 1.71 -7.28 7.99
C TYR A 45 1.77 -8.09 9.30
N GLY A 46 1.20 -7.55 10.38
CA GLY A 46 1.18 -8.20 11.69
C GLY A 46 2.41 -7.96 12.56
N GLY A 47 3.45 -7.28 12.05
CA GLY A 47 4.63 -6.88 12.84
C GLY A 47 4.40 -5.69 13.76
N ASN A 48 3.15 -5.44 14.18
CA ASN A 48 2.77 -4.30 14.99
C ASN A 48 1.94 -4.70 16.21
N ASP A 49 2.41 -4.33 17.40
CA ASP A 49 1.62 -4.42 18.63
C ASP A 49 0.98 -3.05 18.91
N ALA A 50 -0.15 -2.79 18.26
CA ALA A 50 -0.82 -1.49 18.31
C ALA A 50 -1.21 -1.07 19.74
N TYR A 51 -1.51 -2.04 20.62
CA TYR A 51 -1.85 -1.79 22.02
C TYR A 51 -0.66 -1.33 22.86
N ASN A 52 0.57 -1.50 22.39
CA ASN A 52 1.77 -0.92 23.00
C ASN A 52 2.32 0.25 22.19
N MET A 53 1.69 0.67 21.08
CA MET A 53 2.03 1.93 20.43
C MET A 53 1.30 3.09 21.09
N ILE A 54 -0.03 2.97 21.21
CA ILE A 54 -0.92 4.00 21.74
C ILE A 54 -1.70 3.39 22.91
N VAL A 55 -1.55 3.98 24.09
CA VAL A 55 -2.05 3.46 25.35
C VAL A 55 -2.95 4.48 26.05
N PRO A 56 -3.97 4.04 26.80
CA PRO A 56 -4.72 4.94 27.66
C PRO A 56 -3.86 5.39 28.84
N THR A 57 -3.97 6.66 29.22
CA THR A 57 -3.21 7.26 30.35
C THR A 57 -4.10 7.71 31.51
N SER A 58 -5.42 7.77 31.32
CA SER A 58 -6.38 7.97 32.41
C SER A 58 -6.36 6.79 33.39
N HIS A 59 -6.58 7.05 34.69
CA HIS A 59 -6.37 6.06 35.76
C HIS A 59 -7.08 4.70 35.52
N ASP A 60 -8.40 4.67 35.41
CA ASP A 60 -9.15 3.40 35.28
C ASP A 60 -8.90 2.69 33.93
N PRO A 61 -8.89 3.40 32.77
CA PRO A 61 -8.53 2.78 31.50
C PRO A 61 -7.10 2.20 31.47
N TYR A 62 -6.13 2.87 32.09
CA TYR A 62 -4.77 2.38 32.20
C TYR A 62 -4.67 1.12 33.07
N GLN A 63 -5.37 1.05 34.20
CA GLN A 63 -5.44 -0.17 35.02
C GLN A 63 -6.10 -1.34 34.26
N SER A 64 -7.14 -1.05 33.47
CA SER A 64 -7.78 -2.04 32.61
C SER A 64 -6.82 -2.58 31.54
N TYR A 65 -6.01 -1.70 30.94
CA TYR A 65 -4.97 -2.07 29.99
C TYR A 65 -3.91 -2.98 30.62
N LEU A 66 -3.38 -2.63 31.80
CA LEU A 66 -2.41 -3.46 32.52
C LEU A 66 -2.99 -4.83 32.89
N SER A 67 -4.25 -4.87 33.35
CA SER A 67 -4.95 -6.10 33.71
C SER A 67 -5.15 -7.03 32.50
N ALA A 68 -5.41 -6.45 31.33
CA ALA A 68 -5.52 -7.20 30.08
C ALA A 68 -4.15 -7.68 29.54
N ARG A 69 -3.04 -7.08 30.01
CA ARG A 69 -1.68 -7.31 29.48
C ARG A 69 -0.65 -7.46 30.61
N PRO A 70 -0.81 -8.42 31.53
CA PRO A 70 -0.03 -8.49 32.77
C PRO A 70 1.50 -8.61 32.57
N ALA A 71 1.95 -9.19 31.45
CA ALA A 71 3.37 -9.34 31.14
C ALA A 71 3.90 -8.37 30.06
N LEU A 72 3.00 -7.65 29.38
CA LEU A 72 3.32 -6.84 28.20
C LEU A 72 2.90 -5.38 28.35
N GLY A 73 2.21 -5.01 29.43
CA GLY A 73 1.76 -3.66 29.68
C GLY A 73 2.94 -2.72 29.91
N LEU A 74 2.90 -1.54 29.28
CA LEU A 74 3.89 -0.50 29.49
C LEU A 74 3.74 0.12 30.88
N THR A 75 4.87 0.38 31.52
CA THR A 75 4.93 1.20 32.75
C THR A 75 4.79 2.69 32.42
N GLN A 76 4.42 3.51 33.40
CA GLN A 76 4.20 4.94 33.17
C GLN A 76 5.46 5.66 32.64
N SER A 77 6.66 5.21 33.02
CA SER A 77 7.94 5.76 32.52
C SER A 77 8.22 5.43 31.06
N GLU A 78 7.56 4.42 30.50
CA GLU A 78 7.70 4.02 29.10
C GLU A 78 6.71 4.76 28.18
N ILE A 79 5.85 5.63 28.74
CA ILE A 79 4.76 6.29 28.04
C ILE A 79 5.00 7.80 28.01
N LEU A 80 4.94 8.38 26.82
CA LEU A 80 4.91 9.82 26.60
C LEU A 80 3.44 10.26 26.40
N PRO A 81 2.98 11.33 27.07
CA PRO A 81 1.61 11.79 26.91
C PRO A 81 1.38 12.34 25.50
N LEU A 82 0.19 12.07 24.94
CA LEU A 82 -0.31 12.74 23.75
C LEU A 82 -1.37 13.76 24.15
N SER A 83 -1.41 14.91 23.49
CA SER A 83 -2.51 15.88 23.60
C SER A 83 -3.76 15.43 22.84
N LEU A 84 -4.07 14.13 22.91
CA LEU A 84 -5.20 13.50 22.23
C LEU A 84 -6.12 12.80 23.23
N HIS A 85 -7.42 12.86 22.94
CA HIS A 85 -8.46 12.16 23.67
C HIS A 85 -9.25 11.27 22.71
N SER A 86 -9.67 10.10 23.18
CA SER A 86 -10.65 9.30 22.46
C SER A 86 -12.03 9.97 22.46
N GLU A 87 -12.98 9.46 21.67
CA GLU A 87 -14.36 9.93 21.65
C GLU A 87 -15.00 9.91 23.07
N ASN A 88 -14.62 8.93 23.89
CA ASN A 88 -15.07 8.79 25.28
C ASN A 88 -14.22 9.60 26.28
N GLN A 89 -13.48 10.60 25.82
CA GLN A 89 -12.64 11.49 26.64
C GLN A 89 -11.50 10.80 27.40
N ILE A 90 -11.04 9.64 26.92
CA ILE A 90 -9.89 8.94 27.52
C ILE A 90 -8.60 9.58 26.99
N SER A 91 -7.74 10.06 27.88
CA SER A 91 -6.42 10.59 27.52
C SER A 91 -5.53 9.47 27.00
N LEU A 92 -4.77 9.79 25.95
CA LEU A 92 -3.89 8.85 25.27
C LEU A 92 -2.41 9.18 25.50
N GLY A 93 -1.57 8.17 25.36
CA GLY A 93 -0.12 8.28 25.35
C GLY A 93 0.48 7.42 24.25
N ILE A 94 1.74 7.66 23.92
CA ILE A 94 2.52 6.93 22.94
C ILE A 94 3.73 6.27 23.61
N HIS A 95 4.18 5.13 23.11
CA HIS A 95 5.41 4.51 23.59
C HIS A 95 6.61 5.47 23.43
N SER A 96 7.44 5.54 24.46
CA SER A 96 8.67 6.34 24.51
C SER A 96 9.65 6.11 23.34
N THR A 97 9.72 4.92 22.77
CA THR A 97 10.57 4.64 21.59
C THR A 97 10.05 5.28 20.30
N MET A 98 8.86 5.88 20.35
CA MET A 98 8.23 6.61 19.25
C MET A 98 8.23 8.13 19.50
N ALA A 99 9.09 8.63 20.39
CA ALA A 99 9.20 10.05 20.72
C ALA A 99 9.30 10.96 19.49
N ASP A 100 9.95 10.50 18.42
CA ASP A 100 10.12 11.25 17.18
C ASP A 100 8.80 11.59 16.47
N LEU A 101 7.70 10.91 16.79
CA LEU A 101 6.37 11.22 16.27
C LEU A 101 5.63 12.28 17.09
N LEU A 102 6.05 12.55 18.32
CA LEU A 102 5.37 13.47 19.22
C LEU A 102 5.16 14.88 18.61
N PRO A 103 6.16 15.49 17.94
CA PRO A 103 5.97 16.81 17.34
C PRO A 103 4.86 16.84 16.27
N LEU A 104 4.60 15.72 15.58
CA LEU A 104 3.53 15.64 14.58
C LEU A 104 2.14 15.63 15.23
N PHE A 105 2.02 15.00 16.40
CA PHE A 105 0.78 15.04 17.18
C PHE A 105 0.55 16.43 17.78
N GLU A 106 1.59 17.05 18.32
CA GLU A 106 1.53 18.40 18.90
C GLU A 106 1.18 19.48 17.86
N SER A 107 1.67 19.34 16.62
CA SER A 107 1.35 20.24 15.51
C SER A 107 0.00 19.96 14.85
N GLY A 108 -0.75 18.94 15.29
CA GLY A 108 -2.01 18.53 14.67
C GLY A 108 -1.85 17.88 13.28
N GLN A 109 -0.64 17.41 12.94
CA GLN A 109 -0.32 16.76 11.67
C GLN A 109 -0.43 15.23 11.72
N ALA A 110 -0.65 14.66 12.90
CA ALA A 110 -0.89 13.23 13.11
C ALA A 110 -2.15 13.00 13.95
N SER A 111 -2.81 11.88 13.68
CA SER A 111 -3.97 11.41 14.44
C SER A 111 -3.95 9.89 14.51
N VAL A 112 -4.78 9.33 15.40
CA VAL A 112 -4.88 7.89 15.62
C VAL A 112 -6.33 7.46 15.42
N LEU A 113 -6.53 6.39 14.65
CA LEU A 113 -7.80 5.68 14.59
C LEU A 113 -7.69 4.46 15.50
N LEU A 114 -8.50 4.44 16.56
CA LEU A 114 -8.52 3.37 17.56
C LEU A 114 -9.69 2.42 17.32
N ASN A 115 -9.59 1.21 17.87
CA ASN A 115 -10.66 0.20 17.82
C ASN A 115 -11.16 -0.08 16.39
N THR A 116 -10.26 0.03 15.41
CA THR A 116 -10.57 -0.23 14.01
C THR A 116 -10.51 -1.72 13.71
N GLY A 117 -11.40 -2.18 12.86
CA GLY A 117 -11.41 -3.54 12.33
C GLY A 117 -12.28 -3.60 11.08
N GLN A 118 -12.36 -4.78 10.45
CA GLN A 118 -13.35 -4.99 9.41
C GLN A 118 -14.74 -4.99 10.04
N LEU A 119 -15.60 -4.06 9.61
CA LEU A 119 -16.97 -3.93 10.07
C LEU A 119 -17.86 -3.66 8.86
N LEU A 120 -19.01 -4.33 8.80
CA LEU A 120 -20.07 -4.02 7.82
C LEU A 120 -20.90 -2.83 8.28
N THR A 121 -21.18 -2.78 9.58
CA THR A 121 -21.93 -1.73 10.26
C THR A 121 -21.31 -1.50 11.64
N PRO A 122 -21.58 -0.36 12.30
CA PRO A 122 -21.32 -0.23 13.73
C PRO A 122 -21.94 -1.41 14.48
N ALA A 123 -21.17 -2.03 15.38
CA ALA A 123 -21.58 -3.20 16.14
C ALA A 123 -21.06 -3.10 17.58
N THR A 124 -21.80 -3.69 18.52
CA THR A 124 -21.42 -3.77 19.94
C THR A 124 -21.33 -5.22 20.37
N CYS A 125 -20.66 -5.52 21.48
CA CYS A 125 -20.62 -6.88 22.02
C CYS A 125 -22.03 -7.45 22.25
N SER A 126 -22.98 -6.63 22.70
CA SER A 126 -24.36 -7.05 22.95
C SER A 126 -25.11 -7.39 21.66
N THR A 127 -25.00 -6.54 20.63
CA THR A 127 -25.69 -6.78 19.34
C THR A 127 -25.07 -7.96 18.58
N ILE A 128 -23.76 -8.19 18.74
CA ILE A 128 -23.09 -9.38 18.20
C ILE A 128 -23.58 -10.64 18.93
N ALA A 129 -23.58 -10.64 20.26
CA ALA A 129 -24.03 -11.79 21.06
C ALA A 129 -25.51 -12.15 20.80
N ALA A 130 -26.35 -11.15 20.55
CA ALA A 130 -27.76 -11.34 20.20
C ALA A 130 -27.99 -11.73 18.72
N GLY A 131 -26.95 -11.81 17.89
CA GLY A 131 -27.07 -12.12 16.46
C GLY A 131 -27.75 -11.01 15.63
N LEU A 132 -27.76 -9.78 16.13
CA LEU A 132 -28.43 -8.63 15.51
C LEU A 132 -27.52 -7.80 14.60
N SER A 133 -26.20 -8.00 14.68
CA SER A 133 -25.23 -7.30 13.84
C SER A 133 -24.74 -8.21 12.70
N PRO A 134 -24.84 -7.77 11.42
CA PRO A 134 -24.21 -8.49 10.33
C PRO A 134 -22.68 -8.42 10.49
N LEU A 135 -22.02 -9.56 10.39
CA LEU A 135 -20.58 -9.68 10.57
C LEU A 135 -19.88 -9.89 9.21
N PRO A 136 -18.67 -9.33 9.02
CA PRO A 136 -17.87 -9.61 7.83
C PRO A 136 -17.56 -11.10 7.68
N GLU A 137 -17.35 -11.57 6.44
CA GLU A 137 -16.82 -12.91 6.22
C GLU A 137 -15.41 -13.05 6.80
N PHE A 138 -15.03 -14.30 7.08
CA PHE A 138 -13.66 -14.64 7.49
C PHE A 138 -13.17 -13.87 8.71
N LEU A 139 -14.06 -13.53 9.66
CA LEU A 139 -13.64 -13.09 10.98
C LEU A 139 -12.63 -14.08 11.56
N MET A 140 -11.58 -13.55 12.19
CA MET A 140 -10.45 -14.31 12.76
C MET A 140 -9.49 -14.93 11.74
N ALA A 141 -9.77 -14.86 10.42
CA ALA A 141 -8.81 -15.26 9.40
C ALA A 141 -7.95 -14.06 8.98
N HIS A 142 -6.80 -13.90 9.66
CA HIS A 142 -5.91 -12.75 9.49
C HIS A 142 -5.55 -12.45 8.02
N ASN A 143 -5.23 -13.47 7.22
CA ASN A 143 -4.89 -13.30 5.80
C ASN A 143 -6.07 -12.73 4.98
N MET A 144 -7.29 -13.24 5.19
CA MET A 144 -8.47 -12.76 4.48
C MET A 144 -8.85 -11.35 4.92
N GLN A 145 -8.73 -11.05 6.22
CA GLN A 145 -8.97 -9.69 6.72
C GLN A 145 -7.93 -8.68 6.23
N GLN A 146 -6.66 -9.09 6.06
CA GLN A 146 -5.64 -8.27 5.41
C GLN A 146 -5.99 -7.98 3.95
N ASP A 147 -6.50 -8.97 3.22
CA ASP A 147 -6.97 -8.79 1.85
C ASP A 147 -8.13 -7.78 1.79
N MET A 148 -9.10 -7.88 2.69
CA MET A 148 -10.21 -6.93 2.79
C MET A 148 -9.75 -5.50 3.09
N TRP A 149 -8.71 -5.32 3.91
CA TRP A 149 -8.12 -3.99 4.15
C TRP A 149 -7.47 -3.41 2.89
N GLN A 150 -6.82 -4.25 2.08
CA GLN A 150 -6.22 -3.82 0.82
C GLN A 150 -7.25 -3.52 -0.27
N THR A 151 -8.40 -4.20 -0.26
CA THR A 151 -9.48 -3.91 -1.20
C THR A 151 -10.39 -2.79 -0.75
N GLY A 152 -10.42 -2.49 0.56
CA GLY A 152 -11.36 -1.54 1.16
C GLY A 152 -12.81 -1.99 0.94
N ALA A 153 -13.01 -3.30 0.73
CA ALA A 153 -14.32 -3.86 0.48
C ALA A 153 -15.02 -4.16 1.80
N THR A 154 -16.33 -3.96 1.83
CA THR A 154 -17.18 -4.37 2.95
C THR A 154 -17.09 -5.87 3.18
N ASN A 155 -16.92 -6.66 2.11
CA ASN A 155 -16.82 -8.12 2.18
C ASN A 155 -15.80 -8.70 1.16
N TYR A 156 -15.51 -10.01 1.20
CA TYR A 156 -14.42 -10.66 0.45
C TYR A 156 -14.63 -10.80 -1.07
N ASN A 157 -15.65 -10.17 -1.66
CA ASN A 157 -15.99 -10.34 -3.08
C ASN A 157 -15.24 -9.43 -4.06
N ASN A 158 -14.38 -8.53 -3.57
CA ASN A 158 -13.63 -7.61 -4.43
C ASN A 158 -12.22 -8.13 -4.67
N SER A 159 -11.84 -8.28 -5.94
CA SER A 159 -10.47 -8.63 -6.34
C SER A 159 -9.56 -7.42 -6.52
N LEU A 160 -10.13 -6.21 -6.55
CA LEU A 160 -9.42 -4.97 -6.81
C LEU A 160 -9.03 -4.26 -5.51
N GLY A 161 -7.87 -3.65 -5.51
CA GLY A 161 -7.37 -2.81 -4.43
C GLY A 161 -8.01 -1.43 -4.46
N TRP A 162 -8.20 -0.80 -3.31
CA TRP A 162 -8.78 0.55 -3.30
C TRP A 162 -7.87 1.57 -3.98
N ALA A 163 -6.55 1.49 -3.85
CA ALA A 163 -5.64 2.37 -4.58
C ALA A 163 -5.59 2.10 -6.07
N GLY A 164 -5.61 0.83 -6.49
CA GLY A 164 -5.75 0.48 -7.90
C GLY A 164 -7.02 1.08 -8.53
N ARG A 165 -8.17 0.97 -7.85
CA ARG A 165 -9.42 1.60 -8.29
C ARG A 165 -9.35 3.12 -8.32
N MET A 166 -8.68 3.75 -7.36
CA MET A 166 -8.45 5.20 -7.42
C MET A 166 -7.65 5.59 -8.67
N MET A 167 -6.64 4.81 -9.04
CA MET A 167 -5.86 5.09 -10.27
C MET A 167 -6.65 4.87 -11.56
N ASP A 168 -7.56 3.89 -11.59
CA ASP A 168 -8.51 3.74 -12.72
C ASP A 168 -9.38 4.99 -12.87
N MET A 169 -9.86 5.56 -11.75
CA MET A 169 -10.70 6.77 -11.76
C MET A 169 -9.92 8.03 -12.16
N LEU A 170 -8.64 8.12 -11.76
CA LEU A 170 -7.76 9.22 -12.13
C LEU A 170 -7.34 9.19 -13.62
N ALA A 171 -7.71 8.14 -14.37
CA ALA A 171 -7.55 8.02 -15.82
C ALA A 171 -6.13 8.38 -16.30
N SER A 172 -5.14 7.63 -15.83
CA SER A 172 -3.75 7.84 -16.27
C SER A 172 -3.57 7.36 -17.72
N ASN A 173 -3.58 8.29 -18.67
CA ASN A 173 -3.20 8.05 -20.07
C ASN A 173 -1.67 8.04 -20.22
N THR A 174 -0.98 7.22 -19.42
CA THR A 174 0.47 7.07 -19.46
C THR A 174 0.85 5.83 -20.28
N SER A 175 1.98 5.90 -20.98
CA SER A 175 2.52 4.76 -21.75
C SER A 175 3.05 3.64 -20.84
N ILE A 176 3.32 3.94 -19.57
CA ILE A 176 3.78 3.02 -18.54
C ILE A 176 2.78 3.08 -17.40
N SER A 177 2.36 1.91 -16.91
CA SER A 177 1.43 1.86 -15.79
C SER A 177 1.96 2.62 -14.57
N PRO A 178 1.14 3.48 -13.93
CA PRO A 178 1.52 4.14 -12.70
C PRO A 178 1.48 3.20 -11.48
N LEU A 179 0.96 1.97 -11.66
CA LEU A 179 0.86 0.97 -10.61
C LEU A 179 2.12 0.12 -10.58
N ILE A 180 3.07 0.50 -9.72
CA ILE A 180 4.34 -0.22 -9.57
C ILE A 180 4.30 -1.04 -8.28
N SER A 181 4.66 -2.31 -8.38
CA SER A 181 4.79 -3.23 -7.25
C SER A 181 6.18 -3.86 -7.23
N LEU A 182 6.73 -4.06 -6.03
CA LEU A 182 8.02 -4.74 -5.86
C LEU A 182 7.80 -6.20 -5.48
N ASN A 183 8.63 -7.09 -6.03
CA ASN A 183 8.67 -8.55 -5.81
C ASN A 183 7.46 -9.34 -6.34
N SER A 184 6.23 -8.93 -6.01
CA SER A 184 5.00 -9.59 -6.44
C SER A 184 3.92 -8.57 -6.75
N GLN A 185 2.89 -8.98 -7.49
CA GLN A 185 1.65 -8.21 -7.54
C GLN A 185 1.11 -8.03 -6.11
N LYS A 186 0.53 -6.85 -5.85
CA LYS A 186 -0.07 -6.51 -4.56
C LYS A 186 -1.54 -6.23 -4.77
N ARG A 187 -2.39 -6.84 -3.93
CA ARG A 187 -3.84 -6.67 -4.03
C ARG A 187 -4.24 -5.20 -3.89
N PHE A 188 -3.57 -4.44 -3.03
CA PHE A 188 -3.73 -2.99 -2.87
C PHE A 188 -3.63 -2.19 -4.19
N ASN A 189 -2.74 -2.62 -5.10
CA ASN A 189 -2.50 -1.99 -6.41
C ASN A 189 -3.32 -2.63 -7.54
N SER A 190 -4.19 -3.62 -7.27
CA SER A 190 -4.99 -4.26 -8.30
C SER A 190 -6.06 -3.32 -8.82
N ALA A 191 -6.08 -3.11 -10.14
CA ALA A 191 -6.98 -2.21 -10.83
C ALA A 191 -7.71 -2.96 -11.96
N LYS A 192 -8.82 -2.39 -12.44
CA LYS A 192 -9.66 -2.96 -13.49
C LYS A 192 -9.06 -2.71 -14.87
N ASN A 193 -8.59 -1.49 -15.14
CA ASN A 193 -8.13 -1.08 -16.46
C ASN A 193 -6.59 -1.02 -16.54
N LEU A 194 -5.95 -0.64 -15.44
CA LEU A 194 -4.49 -0.55 -15.36
C LEU A 194 -3.85 -1.88 -14.90
N SER A 195 -2.74 -2.26 -15.52
CA SER A 195 -1.96 -3.44 -15.13
C SER A 195 -0.79 -3.07 -14.24
N GLN A 196 -0.46 -3.86 -13.21
CA GLN A 196 0.71 -3.56 -12.36
C GLN A 196 2.03 -3.86 -13.07
N THR A 197 2.97 -2.93 -13.02
CA THR A 197 4.38 -3.20 -13.34
C THR A 197 5.04 -3.80 -12.10
N VAL A 198 5.37 -5.09 -12.15
CA VAL A 198 6.04 -5.79 -11.04
C VAL A 198 7.55 -5.83 -11.29
N ILE A 199 8.32 -5.22 -10.40
CA ILE A 199 9.78 -5.23 -10.43
C ILE A 199 10.27 -6.22 -9.39
N SER A 200 10.92 -7.29 -9.84
CA SER A 200 11.50 -8.31 -8.97
C SER A 200 12.99 -8.07 -8.75
N SER A 201 13.57 -8.60 -7.67
CA SER A 201 15.03 -8.56 -7.46
C SER A 201 15.78 -9.49 -8.42
N GLN A 202 15.06 -10.38 -9.11
CA GLN A 202 15.56 -11.27 -10.14
C GLN A 202 15.63 -10.58 -11.51
N GLY A 203 15.22 -9.31 -11.61
CA GLY A 203 15.21 -8.55 -12.85
C GLY A 203 14.01 -8.89 -13.73
N VAL A 204 14.21 -8.77 -15.04
CA VAL A 204 13.20 -9.14 -16.03
C VAL A 204 12.97 -10.65 -15.94
N GLY A 205 11.71 -11.10 -15.94
CA GLY A 205 11.38 -12.51 -15.85
C GLY A 205 12.11 -13.34 -16.91
N GLN A 206 12.53 -14.55 -16.53
CA GLN A 206 13.03 -15.54 -17.49
C GLN A 206 11.84 -16.05 -18.30
N TYR A 207 11.55 -15.43 -19.44
CA TYR A 207 10.54 -15.99 -20.34
C TYR A 207 11.18 -17.17 -21.07
N SER A 208 10.54 -18.35 -20.99
CA SER A 208 10.98 -19.54 -21.73
C SER A 208 11.12 -19.27 -23.22
N SER A 209 10.29 -18.38 -23.76
CA SER A 209 10.38 -17.91 -25.15
C SER A 209 11.72 -17.22 -25.48
N TRP A 210 12.45 -16.65 -24.52
CA TRP A 210 13.82 -16.11 -24.75
C TRP A 210 14.89 -17.19 -24.93
N HIS A 211 14.56 -18.45 -24.67
CA HIS A 211 15.47 -19.59 -24.82
C HIS A 211 15.03 -20.55 -25.92
N ASP A 212 13.91 -20.24 -26.59
CA ASP A 212 13.39 -20.97 -27.73
C ASP A 212 13.76 -20.21 -29.00
N SER A 213 14.73 -20.75 -29.74
CA SER A 213 15.25 -20.10 -30.95
C SER A 213 14.16 -19.90 -32.01
N VAL A 214 13.18 -20.81 -32.10
CA VAL A 214 12.08 -20.70 -33.07
C VAL A 214 11.19 -19.53 -32.71
N ARG A 215 10.80 -19.42 -31.43
CA ARG A 215 9.98 -18.29 -30.96
C ARG A 215 10.69 -16.95 -31.05
N LEU A 216 12.00 -16.93 -30.78
CA LEU A 216 12.80 -15.71 -30.96
C LEU A 216 12.89 -15.31 -32.43
N ASP A 217 13.15 -16.26 -33.31
CA ASP A 217 13.20 -16.00 -34.74
C ASP A 217 11.87 -15.53 -35.28
N GLU A 218 10.74 -16.10 -34.84
CA GLU A 218 9.38 -15.63 -35.18
C GLU A 218 9.11 -14.24 -34.60
N TYR A 219 9.41 -14.02 -33.32
CA TYR A 219 9.20 -12.74 -32.66
C TYR A 219 9.98 -11.63 -33.37
N PHE A 220 11.23 -11.89 -33.78
CA PHE A 220 12.07 -10.92 -34.47
C PHE A 220 11.99 -11.00 -36.01
N ALA A 221 11.19 -11.89 -36.58
CA ALA A 221 11.07 -12.05 -38.04
C ALA A 221 10.63 -10.75 -38.72
N HIS A 222 9.78 -9.97 -38.05
CA HIS A 222 9.33 -8.67 -38.55
C HIS A 222 10.49 -7.66 -38.69
N PHE A 223 11.55 -7.73 -37.87
CA PHE A 223 12.73 -6.88 -38.09
C PHE A 223 13.64 -7.36 -39.23
N LYS A 224 13.44 -8.59 -39.72
CA LYS A 224 14.18 -9.17 -40.85
C LYS A 224 13.42 -9.04 -42.18
N ALA A 225 12.17 -8.57 -42.16
CA ALA A 225 11.34 -8.40 -43.35
C ALA A 225 11.63 -7.08 -44.09
N ASP A 226 11.34 -7.07 -45.38
CA ASP A 226 11.37 -5.86 -46.21
C ASP A 226 9.98 -5.19 -46.21
N TYR A 227 9.97 -3.87 -46.09
CA TYR A 227 8.79 -3.02 -46.04
C TYR A 227 8.89 -1.88 -47.04
N ASP A 228 7.81 -1.66 -47.80
CA ASP A 228 7.74 -0.56 -48.77
C ASP A 228 7.80 0.83 -48.12
N ASN A 229 7.34 0.94 -46.86
CA ASN A 229 7.40 2.19 -46.10
C ASN A 229 8.83 2.43 -45.57
N VAL A 230 9.46 3.51 -46.04
CA VAL A 230 10.83 3.89 -45.68
C VAL A 230 11.07 4.08 -44.17
N TYR A 231 10.07 4.54 -43.41
CA TYR A 231 10.18 4.69 -41.95
C TYR A 231 10.11 3.34 -41.24
N THR A 232 9.21 2.46 -41.67
CA THR A 232 9.12 1.09 -41.16
C THR A 232 10.39 0.30 -41.48
N GLN A 233 10.91 0.42 -42.71
CA GLN A 233 12.17 -0.21 -43.12
C GLN A 233 13.35 0.29 -42.27
N HIS A 234 13.42 1.61 -42.02
CA HIS A 234 14.48 2.18 -41.20
C HIS A 234 14.42 1.70 -39.74
N PHE A 235 13.21 1.63 -39.16
CA PHE A 235 12.99 1.08 -37.83
C PHE A 235 13.40 -0.40 -37.75
N ALA A 236 12.94 -1.23 -38.69
CA ALA A 236 13.32 -2.65 -38.78
C ALA A 236 14.85 -2.84 -38.88
N ASN A 237 15.51 -2.07 -39.76
CA ASN A 237 16.96 -2.10 -39.92
C ASN A 237 17.73 -1.67 -38.65
N THR A 238 17.15 -0.77 -37.86
CA THR A 238 17.76 -0.31 -36.60
C THR A 238 17.62 -1.40 -35.53
N MET A 239 16.43 -1.97 -35.39
CA MET A 239 16.15 -3.03 -34.40
C MET A 239 16.89 -4.33 -34.71
N LYS A 240 17.20 -4.63 -35.97
CA LYS A 240 18.02 -5.79 -36.37
C LYS A 240 19.44 -5.79 -35.80
N LYS A 241 19.96 -4.64 -35.35
CA LYS A 241 21.33 -4.49 -34.82
C LYS A 241 21.44 -4.60 -33.29
N VAL A 242 20.30 -4.65 -32.60
CA VAL A 242 20.19 -4.77 -31.14
C VAL A 242 19.99 -6.24 -30.79
#